data_AF-A0AAJ3NFE8-F1
#
_entry.id   AF-A0AAJ3NFE8-F1
#
_cell.length_a   1.000
_cell.length_b   1.000
_cell.length_c   1.000
_cell.angle_alpha   90.00
_cell.angle_beta   90.00
_cell.angle_gamma   90.00
#
_symmetry.space_group_name_H-M   'P 1'
#
loop_
_entity.id
_entity.type
_entity.pdbx_description
1 polymer ?
#
loop_
_entity_poly.entity_id
_entity_poly.type
_entity_poly.pdbx_seq_one_letter_code
_entity_poly.pdbx_strand_id
1 'polypeptide(L)'
;MKKFLLVFIVTGLLSSLSAQKNTKTDIWSGSYGTYAINDSLMKASDTLIIERVADAKADDVAGRYQSDLARWTIMSAKDEKKYKKEVHRFLFVPEDNENQYKEFGWTELHRNGKMNCIDGNHFFICQTEPKTKVLFNGKDEFYTRTGIFGIWLHYGMVDLKKLK
;
A
#
# COMPACT_ATOMS: atom_id res chain seq x y z
N MET A 1 36.21 40.36 38.28
CA MET A 1 35.45 39.11 38.06
C MET A 1 34.31 39.41 37.12
N LYS A 2 34.42 39.09 35.82
CA LYS A 2 33.32 39.21 34.85
C LYS A 2 33.76 38.51 33.57
N LYS A 3 33.29 37.28 33.38
CA LYS A 3 33.24 36.49 32.14
C LYS A 3 32.58 35.17 32.55
N PHE A 4 31.86 34.55 31.63
CA PHE A 4 30.99 33.36 31.79
C PHE A 4 29.53 33.63 32.15
N LEU A 5 28.78 34.13 31.17
CA LEU A 5 27.34 33.86 31.10
C LEU A 5 26.82 34.15 29.68
N LEU A 6 27.22 33.33 28.70
CA LEU A 6 26.66 33.39 27.34
C LEU A 6 27.01 32.13 26.50
N VAL A 7 26.76 30.94 27.04
CA VAL A 7 26.92 29.67 26.27
C VAL A 7 25.78 28.68 26.55
N PHE A 8 24.53 29.13 26.67
CA PHE A 8 23.41 28.22 26.97
C PHE A 8 22.14 28.37 26.11
N ILE A 9 22.19 29.16 25.03
CA ILE A 9 20.98 29.40 24.20
C ILE A 9 21.02 28.66 22.84
N VAL A 10 22.15 28.07 22.42
CA VAL A 10 22.28 27.49 21.07
C VAL A 10 22.00 25.97 21.00
N THR A 11 21.99 25.25 22.13
CA THR A 11 21.82 23.77 22.11
C THR A 11 20.36 23.29 22.21
N GLY A 12 19.39 24.18 22.43
CA GLY A 12 17.98 23.79 22.60
C GLY A 12 17.14 23.70 21.32
N LEU A 13 17.64 24.23 20.19
CA LEU A 13 16.87 24.36 18.95
C LEU A 13 17.05 23.19 17.95
N LEU A 14 17.98 22.27 18.19
CA LEU A 14 18.25 21.13 17.29
C LEU A 14 17.49 19.85 17.67
N SER A 15 16.89 19.78 18.86
CA SER A 15 16.21 18.57 19.35
C SER A 15 14.73 18.46 18.95
N SER A 16 14.17 19.44 18.23
CA SER A 16 12.75 19.45 17.83
C SER A 16 12.46 18.78 16.49
N LEU A 17 13.47 18.24 15.79
CA LEU A 17 13.32 17.66 14.44
C LEU A 17 13.07 16.14 14.43
N SER A 18 13.09 15.46 15.58
CA SER A 18 13.08 13.99 15.63
C SER A 18 11.70 13.33 15.74
N ALA A 19 10.60 14.08 15.61
CA ALA A 19 9.24 13.55 15.84
C ALA A 19 8.33 13.62 14.61
N GLN A 20 8.89 13.66 13.40
CA GLN A 20 8.11 13.36 12.20
C GLN A 20 8.02 11.82 12.11
N LYS A 21 7.09 11.22 12.88
CA LYS A 21 6.68 9.83 12.68
C LYS A 21 6.43 9.66 11.18
N ASN A 22 7.02 8.62 10.59
CA ASN A 22 6.77 8.18 9.21
C ASN A 22 5.30 7.76 9.04
N THR A 23 4.36 8.71 9.12
CA THR A 23 3.00 8.51 8.64
C THR A 23 3.09 8.55 7.13
N LYS A 24 3.51 7.43 6.52
CA LYS A 24 3.36 7.20 5.08
C LYS A 24 1.93 7.58 4.73
N THR A 25 1.78 8.59 3.88
CA THR A 25 0.49 9.11 3.43
C THR A 25 -0.41 7.95 3.01
N ASP A 26 -1.67 7.98 3.44
CA ASP A 26 -2.64 6.98 3.03
C ASP A 26 -3.00 7.17 1.55
N ILE A 27 -2.50 6.27 0.70
CA ILE A 27 -2.74 6.25 -0.74
C ILE A 27 -3.92 5.34 -1.12
N TRP A 28 -4.45 4.58 -0.16
CA TRP A 28 -5.37 3.47 -0.41
C TRP A 28 -6.82 3.78 -0.09
N SER A 29 -7.10 4.62 0.90
CA SER A 29 -8.50 4.89 1.27
C SER A 29 -9.26 5.57 0.14
N GLY A 30 -10.49 5.11 -0.13
CA GLY A 30 -11.37 5.66 -1.16
C GLY A 30 -12.35 4.65 -1.72
N SER A 31 -13.12 5.08 -2.71
CA SER A 31 -14.02 4.21 -3.47
C SER A 31 -13.42 3.94 -4.85
N TYR A 32 -13.39 2.67 -5.26
CA TYR A 32 -12.74 2.22 -6.49
C TYR A 32 -13.71 1.42 -7.34
N GLY A 33 -13.96 1.87 -8.56
CA GLY A 33 -14.63 1.02 -9.55
C GLY A 33 -13.67 -0.06 -10.02
N THR A 34 -14.13 -1.30 -10.13
CA THR A 34 -13.36 -2.42 -10.69
C THR A 34 -13.74 -2.64 -12.14
N TYR A 35 -12.75 -2.89 -13.00
CA TYR A 35 -12.93 -3.05 -14.44
C TYR A 35 -12.03 -4.16 -14.95
N ALA A 36 -12.55 -5.04 -15.81
CA ALA A 36 -11.69 -6.02 -16.47
C ALA A 36 -10.60 -5.29 -17.27
N ILE A 37 -9.36 -5.80 -17.24
CA ILE A 37 -8.21 -5.15 -17.91
C ILE A 37 -8.47 -4.94 -19.41
N ASN A 38 -9.17 -5.88 -20.05
CA ASN A 38 -9.41 -5.87 -21.49
C ASN A 38 -10.70 -5.13 -21.92
N ASP A 39 -11.59 -4.78 -20.99
CA ASP A 39 -12.89 -4.15 -21.29
C ASP A 39 -12.83 -2.65 -21.14
N SER A 40 -13.66 -1.87 -21.87
CA SER A 40 -13.72 -0.42 -21.70
C SER A 40 -13.98 0.00 -20.24
N LEU A 41 -13.35 1.09 -19.78
CA LEU A 41 -13.55 1.67 -18.43
C LEU A 41 -14.94 2.34 -18.23
N MET A 42 -15.94 1.96 -19.02
CA MET A 42 -17.25 2.62 -19.06
C MET A 42 -18.22 2.08 -18.00
N LYS A 43 -18.13 0.79 -17.67
CA LYS A 43 -19.02 0.16 -16.68
C LYS A 43 -18.19 -0.66 -15.70
N ALA A 44 -18.26 -0.29 -14.42
CA ALA A 44 -17.58 -1.03 -13.37
C ALA A 44 -18.31 -2.36 -13.12
N SER A 45 -17.55 -3.44 -12.92
CA SER A 45 -18.09 -4.73 -12.53
C SER A 45 -18.44 -4.77 -11.05
N ASP A 46 -17.81 -3.95 -10.21
CA ASP A 46 -18.10 -3.75 -8.79
C ASP A 46 -17.55 -2.38 -8.32
N THR A 47 -17.84 -2.00 -7.08
CA THR A 47 -17.15 -0.91 -6.38
C THR A 47 -16.54 -1.46 -5.09
N LEU A 48 -15.23 -1.31 -4.94
CA LEU A 48 -14.52 -1.60 -3.70
C LEU A 48 -14.42 -0.33 -2.86
N ILE A 49 -14.71 -0.46 -1.58
CA ILE A 49 -14.52 0.59 -0.58
C ILE A 49 -13.33 0.19 0.27
N ILE A 50 -12.29 1.02 0.28
CA ILE A 50 -11.07 0.83 1.06
C ILE A 50 -11.03 1.90 2.14
N GLU A 51 -10.86 1.49 3.39
CA GLU A 51 -10.86 2.37 4.56
C GLU A 51 -9.66 2.06 5.44
N ARG A 52 -8.90 3.09 5.83
CA ARG A 52 -7.90 2.96 6.89
C ARG A 52 -8.60 2.63 8.21
N VAL A 53 -8.10 1.63 8.91
CA VAL A 53 -8.54 1.28 10.27
C VAL A 53 -7.42 1.51 11.27
N ALA A 54 -7.69 1.24 12.54
CA ALA A 54 -6.66 1.29 13.57
C ALA A 54 -5.49 0.38 13.20
N ASP A 55 -4.27 0.83 13.46
CA ASP A 55 -3.10 0.00 13.29
C ASP A 55 -3.21 -1.25 14.17
N ALA A 56 -2.71 -2.38 13.68
CA ALA A 56 -2.67 -3.61 14.45
C ALA A 56 -1.77 -3.43 15.68
N LYS A 57 -2.04 -4.15 16.77
CA LYS A 57 -1.11 -4.20 17.90
C LYS A 57 0.04 -5.14 17.57
N ALA A 58 1.25 -4.78 18.00
CA ALA A 58 2.44 -5.59 17.73
C ALA A 58 2.34 -7.02 18.29
N ASP A 59 1.63 -7.20 19.40
CA ASP A 59 1.44 -8.49 20.07
C ASP A 59 0.33 -9.34 19.42
N ASP A 60 -0.51 -8.72 18.57
CA ASP A 60 -1.65 -9.38 17.91
C ASP A 60 -1.28 -9.88 16.49
N VAL A 61 -0.05 -9.66 16.03
CA VAL A 61 0.41 -10.00 14.67
C VAL A 61 1.65 -10.89 14.71
N ALA A 62 1.82 -11.73 13.69
CA ALA A 62 3.04 -12.52 13.56
C ALA A 62 4.27 -11.59 13.46
N GLY A 63 5.41 -12.03 14.02
CA GLY A 63 6.62 -11.20 14.17
C GLY A 63 7.04 -10.46 12.89
N ARG A 64 6.93 -11.10 11.73
CA ARG A 64 7.27 -10.49 10.43
C ARG A 64 6.48 -9.21 10.11
N TYR A 65 5.27 -9.05 10.65
CA TYR A 65 4.41 -7.90 10.43
C TYR A 65 4.59 -6.78 11.46
N GLN A 66 5.44 -6.96 12.47
CA GLN A 66 5.65 -5.93 13.51
C GLN A 66 6.31 -4.65 12.97
N SER A 67 7.00 -4.76 11.83
CA SER A 67 7.62 -3.64 11.12
C SER A 67 6.63 -2.72 10.39
N ASP A 68 5.43 -3.22 10.02
CA ASP A 68 4.35 -2.41 9.45
C ASP A 68 2.97 -2.83 10.00
N LEU A 69 2.50 -2.06 10.98
CA LEU A 69 1.22 -2.28 11.65
C LEU A 69 0.04 -1.59 10.95
N ALA A 70 0.26 -0.87 9.84
CA ALA A 70 -0.82 -0.19 9.14
C ALA A 70 -1.86 -1.18 8.59
N ARG A 71 -3.13 -0.89 8.82
CA ARG A 71 -4.25 -1.74 8.38
C ARG A 71 -5.32 -0.96 7.64
N TRP A 72 -5.91 -1.61 6.66
CA TRP A 72 -7.11 -1.14 5.97
C TRP A 72 -8.14 -2.26 5.96
N THR A 73 -9.39 -1.91 5.72
CA THR A 73 -10.43 -2.85 5.34
C THR A 73 -10.88 -2.61 3.92
N ILE A 74 -11.17 -3.69 3.19
CA ILE A 74 -11.73 -3.67 1.85
C ILE A 74 -13.12 -4.33 1.90
N MET A 75 -14.10 -3.67 1.30
CA MET A 75 -15.47 -4.15 1.20
C MET A 75 -15.97 -4.01 -0.24
N SER A 76 -16.68 -5.02 -0.72
CA SER A 76 -17.42 -4.93 -1.98
C SER A 76 -18.77 -4.26 -1.75
N ALA A 77 -19.14 -3.30 -2.59
CA ALA A 77 -20.47 -2.68 -2.57
C ALA A 77 -21.57 -3.64 -3.04
N LYS A 78 -21.21 -4.69 -3.82
CA LYS A 78 -22.12 -5.75 -4.24
C LYS A 78 -22.33 -6.83 -3.19
N ASP A 79 -21.47 -6.93 -2.17
CA ASP A 79 -21.66 -7.88 -1.09
C ASP A 79 -22.77 -7.42 -0.14
N GLU A 80 -23.93 -8.08 -0.22
CA GLU A 80 -25.09 -7.82 0.63
C GLU A 80 -24.76 -7.97 2.13
N LYS A 81 -23.82 -8.88 2.47
CA LYS A 81 -23.39 -9.11 3.85
C LYS A 81 -22.39 -8.07 4.34
N LYS A 82 -21.88 -7.21 3.44
CA LYS A 82 -20.92 -6.14 3.74
C LYS A 82 -19.68 -6.68 4.47
N TYR A 83 -19.19 -7.85 4.08
CA TYR A 83 -17.99 -8.43 4.64
C TYR A 83 -16.81 -7.49 4.40
N LYS A 84 -16.11 -7.16 5.48
CA LYS A 84 -14.88 -6.38 5.45
C LYS A 84 -13.69 -7.32 5.57
N LYS A 85 -12.82 -7.31 4.58
CA LYS A 85 -11.53 -7.99 4.66
C LYS A 85 -10.46 -7.02 5.13
N GLU A 86 -9.82 -7.33 6.26
CA GLU A 86 -8.62 -6.60 6.67
C GLU A 86 -7.44 -6.93 5.73
N VAL A 87 -6.67 -5.89 5.39
CA VAL A 87 -5.49 -5.94 4.54
C VAL A 87 -4.35 -5.13 5.15
N HIS A 88 -3.12 -5.48 4.78
CA HIS A 88 -1.89 -4.78 5.19
C HIS A 88 -1.00 -4.50 3.98
N ARG A 89 0.05 -3.67 4.12
CA ARG A 89 1.00 -3.50 3.01
C ARG A 89 1.80 -4.77 2.77
N PHE A 90 2.26 -4.94 1.53
CA PHE A 90 3.36 -5.86 1.26
C PHE A 90 4.57 -5.45 2.11
N LEU A 91 5.16 -6.44 2.79
CA LEU A 91 6.36 -6.29 3.57
C LEU A 91 7.58 -6.19 2.67
N PHE A 92 8.43 -5.24 3.03
CA PHE A 92 9.73 -5.02 2.43
C PHE A 92 10.68 -4.58 3.55
N VAL A 93 11.32 -5.57 4.18
CA VAL A 93 12.32 -5.41 5.24
C VAL A 93 13.55 -6.22 4.82
N PRO A 94 14.43 -5.63 3.98
CA PRO A 94 15.62 -6.32 3.47
C PRO A 94 16.53 -6.87 4.57
N GLU A 95 16.58 -6.21 5.73
CA GLU A 95 17.38 -6.59 6.89
C GLU A 95 16.94 -7.95 7.47
N ASP A 96 15.64 -8.25 7.38
CA ASP A 96 15.04 -9.51 7.86
C ASP A 96 14.81 -10.51 6.71
N ASN A 97 15.41 -10.26 5.52
CA ASN A 97 15.19 -11.04 4.30
C ASN A 97 13.70 -11.13 3.88
N GLU A 98 12.89 -10.14 4.27
CA GLU A 98 11.47 -10.07 3.95
C GLU A 98 11.25 -9.17 2.73
N ASN A 99 10.72 -9.74 1.65
CA ASN A 99 10.46 -9.02 0.41
C ASN A 99 9.33 -9.69 -0.37
N GLN A 100 8.09 -9.30 -0.08
CA GLN A 100 6.90 -9.84 -0.74
C GLN A 100 6.80 -9.43 -2.22
N TYR A 101 7.54 -8.42 -2.66
CA TYR A 101 7.59 -8.02 -4.08
C TYR A 101 8.46 -8.95 -4.93
N LYS A 102 9.32 -9.78 -4.31
CA LYS A 102 10.25 -10.67 -5.03
C LYS A 102 9.52 -11.71 -5.86
N GLU A 103 8.46 -12.30 -5.31
CA GLU A 103 7.66 -13.34 -5.97
C GLU A 103 7.08 -12.87 -7.31
N PHE A 104 6.74 -11.59 -7.41
CA PHE A 104 6.13 -11.02 -8.61
C PHE A 104 7.14 -10.35 -9.55
N GLY A 105 8.42 -10.30 -9.17
CA GLY A 105 9.45 -9.60 -9.94
C GLY A 105 9.39 -8.06 -9.79
N TRP A 106 8.77 -7.55 -8.73
CA TRP A 106 8.52 -6.11 -8.53
C TRP A 106 9.46 -5.42 -7.54
N THR A 107 10.50 -6.11 -7.07
CA THR A 107 11.43 -5.58 -6.06
C THR A 107 12.02 -4.23 -6.47
N GLU A 108 12.52 -4.11 -7.69
CA GLU A 108 13.13 -2.86 -8.18
C GLU A 108 12.08 -1.76 -8.42
N LEU A 109 10.87 -2.12 -8.85
CA LEU A 109 9.79 -1.13 -8.96
C LEU A 109 9.44 -0.55 -7.59
N HIS A 110 9.36 -1.40 -6.55
CA HIS A 110 9.10 -0.94 -5.19
C HIS A 110 10.23 -0.08 -4.64
N ARG A 111 11.49 -0.51 -4.78
CA ARG A 111 12.68 0.26 -4.35
C ARG A 111 12.73 1.65 -4.98
N ASN A 112 12.30 1.76 -6.24
CA ASN A 112 12.23 3.02 -6.96
C ASN A 112 10.96 3.85 -6.68
N GLY A 113 10.12 3.43 -5.72
CA GLY A 113 8.87 4.11 -5.37
C GLY A 113 7.75 3.99 -6.41
N LYS A 114 7.92 3.12 -7.41
CA LYS A 114 6.99 2.94 -8.55
C LYS A 114 5.98 1.82 -8.35
N MET A 115 6.09 1.04 -7.28
CA MET A 115 5.13 -0.02 -6.95
C MET A 115 4.86 -0.03 -5.45
N ASN A 116 3.60 -0.03 -5.07
CA ASN A 116 3.16 -0.26 -3.70
C ASN A 116 1.99 -1.24 -3.74
N CYS A 117 1.92 -2.20 -2.81
CA CYS A 117 0.85 -3.17 -2.76
C CYS A 117 0.26 -3.33 -1.34
N ILE A 118 -1.02 -3.68 -1.27
CA ILE A 118 -1.71 -4.16 -0.08
C ILE A 118 -2.24 -5.58 -0.31
N ASP A 119 -2.13 -6.41 0.71
CA ASP A 119 -2.38 -7.84 0.72
C ASP A 119 -3.62 -8.19 1.54
N GLY A 120 -4.56 -8.89 0.91
CA GLY A 120 -5.74 -9.51 1.51
C GLY A 120 -5.69 -11.05 1.52
N ASN A 121 -4.49 -11.64 1.43
CA ASN A 121 -4.16 -13.06 1.36
C ASN A 121 -4.50 -13.71 0.01
N HIS A 122 -5.78 -13.75 -0.38
CA HIS A 122 -6.20 -14.36 -1.66
C HIS A 122 -6.42 -13.33 -2.78
N PHE A 123 -6.24 -12.06 -2.46
CA PHE A 123 -6.19 -10.98 -3.43
C PHE A 123 -5.24 -9.91 -2.91
N PHE A 124 -4.67 -9.13 -3.81
CA PHE A 124 -3.89 -7.96 -3.46
C PHE A 124 -4.17 -6.83 -4.45
N ILE A 125 -4.02 -5.59 -3.99
CA ILE A 125 -4.19 -4.38 -4.81
C ILE A 125 -2.85 -3.67 -4.85
N CYS A 126 -2.42 -3.29 -6.03
CA CYS A 126 -1.16 -2.61 -6.27
C CYS A 126 -1.39 -1.28 -6.99
N GLN A 127 -0.51 -0.33 -6.71
CA GLN A 127 -0.43 0.98 -7.33
C GLN A 127 0.93 1.15 -7.99
N THR A 128 0.90 1.64 -9.22
CA THR A 128 2.05 2.00 -10.05
C THR A 128 1.71 3.21 -10.93
N GLU A 129 2.56 3.52 -11.91
CA GLU A 129 2.31 4.58 -12.88
C GLU A 129 1.10 4.22 -13.77
N PRO A 130 0.16 5.16 -14.02
CA PRO A 130 -0.92 4.92 -14.96
C PRO A 130 -0.40 4.76 -16.39
N LYS A 131 -1.15 4.02 -17.21
CA LYS A 131 -0.83 3.81 -18.64
C LYS A 131 0.54 3.17 -18.85
N THR A 132 0.87 2.20 -18.01
CA THR A 132 2.15 1.47 -18.09
C THR A 132 1.94 -0.01 -18.25
N LYS A 133 2.94 -0.67 -18.82
CA LYS A 133 3.03 -2.13 -18.87
C LYS A 133 3.76 -2.62 -17.63
N VAL A 134 3.20 -3.63 -16.98
CA VAL A 134 3.76 -4.24 -15.78
C VAL A 134 4.05 -5.70 -16.11
N LEU A 135 5.31 -6.09 -15.94
CA LEU A 135 5.73 -7.49 -16.01
C LEU A 135 5.34 -8.18 -14.71
N PHE A 136 4.69 -9.32 -14.80
CA PHE A 136 4.21 -10.16 -13.69
C PHE A 136 4.96 -11.49 -13.72
N ASN A 137 5.61 -11.83 -12.59
CA ASN A 137 6.33 -13.08 -12.39
C ASN A 137 7.38 -13.38 -13.49
N GLY A 138 7.97 -12.32 -14.06
CA GLY A 138 9.01 -12.42 -15.09
C GLY A 138 8.58 -12.97 -16.44
N LYS A 139 7.27 -13.20 -16.67
CA LYS A 139 6.76 -13.88 -17.87
C LYS A 139 5.60 -13.13 -18.51
N ASP A 140 4.57 -12.85 -17.73
CA ASP A 140 3.33 -12.29 -18.24
C ASP A 140 3.39 -10.78 -18.18
N GLU A 141 2.92 -10.09 -19.21
CA GLU A 141 2.82 -8.62 -19.20
C GLU A 141 1.34 -8.23 -19.26
N PHE A 142 0.96 -7.24 -18.46
CA PHE A 142 -0.35 -6.61 -18.56
C PHE A 142 -0.20 -5.09 -18.59
N TYR A 143 -1.18 -4.43 -19.20
CA TYR A 143 -1.23 -2.98 -19.28
C TYR A 143 -2.25 -2.46 -18.26
N THR A 144 -1.80 -1.64 -17.31
CA THR A 144 -2.72 -0.95 -16.39
C THR A 144 -3.05 0.44 -16.90
N ARG A 145 -4.34 0.75 -16.99
CA ARG A 145 -4.79 2.06 -17.51
C ARG A 145 -4.79 3.14 -16.44
N THR A 146 -5.13 2.77 -15.21
CA THR A 146 -5.31 3.68 -14.10
C THR A 146 -4.07 3.75 -13.20
N GLY A 147 -3.16 2.78 -13.33
CA GLY A 147 -2.03 2.62 -12.42
C GLY A 147 -2.45 2.02 -11.09
N ILE A 148 -3.70 1.56 -10.94
CA ILE A 148 -4.13 0.78 -9.77
C ILE A 148 -4.80 -0.46 -10.30
N PHE A 149 -4.35 -1.62 -9.87
CA PHE A 149 -4.85 -2.90 -10.33
C PHE A 149 -4.93 -3.87 -9.15
N GLY A 150 -5.82 -4.84 -9.26
CA GLY A 150 -5.94 -5.89 -8.26
C GLY A 150 -5.80 -7.24 -8.91
N ILE A 151 -5.20 -8.17 -8.17
CA ILE A 151 -4.95 -9.52 -8.59
C ILE A 151 -5.68 -10.45 -7.63
N TRP A 152 -6.63 -11.20 -8.16
CA TRP A 152 -7.32 -12.27 -7.46
C TRP A 152 -6.76 -13.59 -7.95
N LEU A 153 -6.20 -14.40 -7.04
CA LEU A 153 -5.47 -15.62 -7.42
C LEU A 153 -6.29 -16.61 -8.28
N HIS A 154 -7.63 -16.57 -8.20
CA HIS A 154 -8.52 -17.44 -8.98
C HIS A 154 -9.33 -16.72 -10.07
N TYR A 155 -9.35 -15.38 -10.08
CA TYR A 155 -10.21 -14.59 -10.97
C TYR A 155 -9.44 -13.67 -11.91
N GLY A 156 -8.11 -13.66 -11.81
CA GLY A 156 -7.24 -12.88 -12.67
C GLY A 156 -7.11 -11.44 -12.20
N MET A 157 -6.76 -10.56 -13.15
CA MET A 157 -6.39 -9.18 -12.88
C MET A 157 -7.48 -8.21 -13.36
N VAL A 158 -7.67 -7.12 -12.61
CA VAL A 158 -8.59 -6.03 -12.94
C VAL A 158 -7.92 -4.68 -12.73
N ASP A 159 -8.32 -3.68 -13.50
CA ASP A 159 -8.01 -2.29 -13.21
C ASP A 159 -8.96 -1.75 -12.14
N LEU A 160 -8.44 -0.92 -11.26
CA LEU A 160 -9.19 -0.15 -10.29
C LEU A 160 -9.10 1.33 -10.65
N LYS A 161 -10.23 2.01 -10.71
CA LYS A 161 -10.29 3.47 -10.89
C LYS A 161 -10.83 4.10 -9.62
N LYS A 162 -10.04 4.96 -8.99
CA LYS A 162 -10.52 5.76 -7.86
C LYS A 162 -11.64 6.69 -8.34
N LEU A 163 -12.77 6.66 -7.64
CA LEU A 163 -13.99 7.42 -7.92
C LEU A 163 -14.10 8.65 -7.02
N LYS A 164 -13.63 8.51 -5.76
CA LYS A 164 -13.59 9.53 -4.71
C LYS A 164 -12.36 9.28 -3.85
#